data_AF-A0A963D5Z8-F1
#
_entry.id   AF-A0A963D5Z8-F1
#
_cell.length_a   1.000
_cell.length_b   1.000
_cell.length_c   1.000
_cell.angle_alpha   90.00
_cell.angle_beta   90.00
_cell.angle_gamma   90.00
#
_symmetry.space_group_name_H-M   'P 1'
#
loop_
_entity.id
_entity.type
_entity.pdbx_description
1 polymer ?
#
loop_
_entity_poly.entity_id
_entity_poly.type
_entity_poly.pdbx_seq_one_letter_code
_entity_poly.pdbx_strand_id
1 'polypeptide(L)'
;MLPDAEPALFDVAKQAVVGLDAAVCAGDDSALALAMARYDAVVWKLNGGTLFGCAGGPDAAAAVVGRHCAAAPGAVPLWGQSGEFLVEVEGIRAVVRMEGRGFSWMHHFEFHAIDADTPFISETGYRSHFARPVGECTVDEAAALHLRAILAEKGRVMIEAERRAEIAARERFPWVWTVSPVPAVVSAYVEQGGQFAFAF
;
A
#
# COMPACT_ATOMS: atom_id res chain seq x y z
N MET A 1 -20.64 6.08 23.97
CA MET A 1 -19.92 7.29 24.42
C MET A 1 -18.43 7.02 24.26
N LEU A 2 -17.64 7.96 23.71
CA LEU A 2 -16.19 7.78 23.57
C LEU A 2 -15.48 7.98 24.92
N PRO A 3 -14.38 7.25 25.20
CA PRO A 3 -13.60 7.45 26.42
C PRO A 3 -12.96 8.86 26.43
N ASP A 4 -12.68 9.40 27.61
CA ASP A 4 -12.02 10.70 27.76
C ASP A 4 -10.48 10.60 27.78
N ALA A 5 -9.96 9.44 28.19
CA ALA A 5 -8.53 9.19 28.20
C ALA A 5 -7.98 8.97 26.79
N GLU A 6 -6.93 9.71 26.43
CA GLU A 6 -6.27 9.66 25.12
C GLU A 6 -5.79 8.25 24.72
N PRO A 7 -5.13 7.44 25.58
CA PRO A 7 -4.75 6.07 25.20
C PRO A 7 -5.94 5.20 24.80
N ALA A 8 -7.06 5.34 25.50
CA ALA A 8 -8.28 4.59 25.19
C ALA A 8 -8.93 5.06 23.88
N LEU A 9 -8.71 6.32 23.46
CA LEU A 9 -9.17 6.79 22.15
C LEU A 9 -8.38 6.14 21.01
N PHE A 10 -7.07 5.94 21.18
CA PHE A 10 -6.27 5.21 20.19
C PHE A 10 -6.68 3.74 20.05
N ASP A 11 -7.02 3.07 21.16
CA ASP A 11 -7.55 1.70 21.10
C ASP A 11 -8.90 1.65 20.37
N VAL A 12 -9.75 2.66 20.56
CA VAL A 12 -11.01 2.79 19.82
C VAL A 12 -10.76 3.01 18.33
N ALA A 13 -9.74 3.79 17.95
CA ALA A 13 -9.38 3.97 16.54
C ALA A 13 -8.90 2.65 15.91
N LYS A 14 -8.04 1.89 16.61
CA LYS A 14 -7.62 0.54 16.16
C LYS A 14 -8.80 -0.40 15.97
N GLN A 15 -9.75 -0.42 16.91
CA GLN A 15 -10.97 -1.22 16.78
C GLN A 15 -11.84 -0.77 15.60
N ALA A 16 -11.91 0.54 15.34
CA ALA A 16 -12.65 1.06 14.20
C ALA A 16 -12.02 0.60 12.88
N VAL A 17 -10.70 0.62 12.76
CA VAL A 17 -9.97 0.08 11.60
C VAL A 17 -10.24 -1.42 11.41
N VAL A 18 -10.19 -2.22 12.47
CA VAL A 18 -10.52 -3.66 12.39
C VAL A 18 -11.97 -3.88 11.95
N GLY A 19 -12.91 -3.12 12.50
CA GLY A 19 -14.31 -3.20 12.11
C GLY A 19 -14.54 -2.79 10.65
N LEU A 20 -13.76 -1.85 10.16
CA LEU A 20 -13.82 -1.40 8.79
C LEU A 20 -13.32 -2.47 7.81
N ASP A 21 -12.16 -3.05 8.11
CA ASP A 21 -11.60 -4.14 7.32
C ASP A 21 -12.57 -5.31 7.19
N ALA A 22 -13.14 -5.73 8.32
CA ALA A 22 -14.18 -6.77 8.34
C ALA A 22 -15.40 -6.38 7.49
N ALA A 23 -15.82 -5.12 7.51
CA ALA A 23 -16.95 -4.64 6.72
C ALA A 23 -16.67 -4.65 5.22
N VAL A 24 -15.47 -4.21 4.79
CA VAL A 24 -15.07 -4.26 3.37
C VAL A 24 -15.00 -5.72 2.88
N CYS A 25 -14.39 -6.60 3.68
CA CYS A 25 -14.29 -8.02 3.35
C CYS A 25 -15.67 -8.72 3.32
N ALA A 26 -16.66 -8.21 4.05
CA ALA A 26 -18.02 -8.75 4.06
C ALA A 26 -18.97 -8.06 3.05
N GLY A 27 -18.55 -6.98 2.39
CA GLY A 27 -19.43 -6.14 1.57
C GLY A 27 -20.54 -5.44 2.37
N ASP A 28 -20.33 -5.18 3.66
CA ASP A 28 -21.32 -4.58 4.55
C ASP A 28 -21.15 -3.06 4.63
N ASP A 29 -21.84 -2.35 3.74
CA ASP A 29 -21.82 -0.88 3.67
C ASP A 29 -22.28 -0.20 4.98
N SER A 30 -23.17 -0.84 5.74
CA SER A 30 -23.69 -0.27 6.99
C SER A 30 -22.66 -0.38 8.12
N ALA A 31 -22.03 -1.54 8.25
CA ALA A 31 -20.92 -1.73 9.18
C ALA A 31 -19.72 -0.84 8.81
N LEU A 32 -19.46 -0.69 7.50
CA LEU A 32 -18.42 0.19 6.98
C LEU A 32 -18.66 1.64 7.42
N ALA A 33 -19.87 2.19 7.18
CA ALA A 33 -20.22 3.54 7.58
C ALA A 33 -20.13 3.76 9.10
N LEU A 34 -20.51 2.76 9.90
CA LEU A 34 -20.40 2.82 11.36
C LEU A 34 -18.94 2.85 11.84
N ALA A 35 -18.08 2.00 11.25
CA ALA A 35 -16.66 1.96 11.56
C ALA A 35 -15.97 3.29 11.20
N MET A 36 -16.31 3.86 10.04
CA MET A 36 -15.85 5.18 9.61
C MET A 36 -16.25 6.27 10.60
N ALA A 37 -17.54 6.35 10.94
CA ALA A 37 -18.05 7.34 11.89
C ALA A 37 -17.37 7.23 13.27
N ARG A 38 -17.05 6.00 13.71
CA ARG A 38 -16.34 5.76 14.97
C ARG A 38 -14.90 6.25 14.91
N TYR A 39 -14.20 6.04 13.80
CA TYR A 39 -12.85 6.56 13.59
C TYR A 39 -12.84 8.10 13.55
N ASP A 40 -13.76 8.71 12.78
CA ASP A 40 -13.89 10.16 12.68
C ASP A 40 -14.24 10.81 14.02
N ALA A 41 -15.06 10.15 14.83
CA ALA A 41 -15.39 10.62 16.17
C ALA A 41 -14.16 10.64 17.11
N VAL A 42 -13.22 9.69 16.96
CA VAL A 42 -11.94 9.72 17.68
C VAL A 42 -11.11 10.92 17.24
N VAL A 43 -10.95 11.12 15.93
CA VAL A 43 -10.20 12.26 15.38
C VAL A 43 -10.82 13.58 15.83
N TRP A 44 -12.14 13.72 15.74
CA TRP A 44 -12.88 14.89 16.20
C TRP A 44 -12.64 15.19 17.68
N LYS A 45 -12.67 14.15 18.53
CA LYS A 45 -12.46 14.31 19.97
C LYS A 45 -11.02 14.73 20.29
N LEU A 46 -10.04 14.09 19.67
CA LEU A 46 -8.62 14.43 19.84
C LEU A 46 -8.29 15.82 19.28
N ASN A 47 -9.03 16.28 18.27
CA ASN A 47 -8.87 17.60 17.68
C ASN A 47 -9.69 18.70 18.41
N GLY A 48 -10.11 18.46 19.66
CA GLY A 48 -10.79 19.48 20.48
C GLY A 48 -12.26 19.72 20.13
N GLY A 49 -12.93 18.72 19.55
CA GLY A 49 -14.35 18.81 19.23
C GLY A 49 -14.65 19.45 17.87
N THR A 50 -13.72 19.32 16.91
CA THR A 50 -13.90 19.80 15.54
C THR A 50 -13.11 18.94 14.56
N LEU A 51 -13.53 18.86 13.29
CA LEU A 51 -12.71 18.28 12.21
C LEU A 51 -11.92 19.36 11.43
N PHE A 52 -12.14 20.65 11.72
CA PHE A 52 -11.40 21.72 11.07
C PHE A 52 -9.91 21.62 11.42
N GLY A 53 -9.05 21.60 10.40
CA GLY A 53 -7.60 21.50 10.57
C GLY A 53 -7.08 20.15 11.08
N CYS A 54 -7.94 19.12 11.23
CA CYS A 54 -7.54 17.83 11.83
C CYS A 54 -6.47 17.07 11.03
N ALA A 55 -6.25 17.44 9.76
CA ALA A 55 -5.22 16.92 8.87
C ALA A 55 -4.23 18.00 8.40
N GLY A 56 -4.09 19.10 9.15
CA GLY A 56 -3.29 20.27 8.77
C GLY A 56 -1.76 20.10 8.83
N GLY A 57 -1.27 18.94 9.26
CA GLY A 57 0.16 18.68 9.39
C GLY A 57 0.47 17.35 10.10
N PRO A 58 1.76 17.04 10.30
CA PRO A 58 2.19 15.79 10.91
C PRO A 58 1.69 15.61 12.36
N ASP A 59 1.53 16.68 13.12
CA ASP A 59 1.07 16.60 14.52
C ASP A 59 -0.44 16.83 14.66
N ALA A 60 -1.16 16.99 13.55
CA ALA A 60 -2.61 17.10 13.57
C ALA A 60 -3.26 15.76 13.97
N ALA A 61 -4.42 15.81 14.63
CA ALA A 61 -5.06 14.64 15.22
C ALA A 61 -5.21 13.46 14.25
N ALA A 62 -5.64 13.69 13.01
CA ALA A 62 -5.80 12.64 12.02
C ALA A 62 -4.46 11.98 11.64
N ALA A 63 -3.38 12.76 11.56
CA ALA A 63 -2.05 12.24 11.25
C ALA A 63 -1.48 11.43 12.42
N VAL A 64 -1.70 11.87 13.65
CA VAL A 64 -1.29 11.14 14.86
C VAL A 64 -2.05 9.81 14.98
N VAL A 65 -3.37 9.83 14.84
CA VAL A 65 -4.20 8.61 14.87
C VAL A 65 -3.83 7.66 13.72
N GLY A 66 -3.66 8.19 12.51
CA GLY A 66 -3.25 7.41 11.34
C GLY A 66 -1.91 6.72 11.53
N ARG A 67 -0.90 7.42 12.08
CA ARG A 67 0.39 6.80 12.44
C ARG A 67 0.23 5.73 13.51
N HIS A 68 -0.60 5.98 14.53
CA HIS A 68 -0.85 5.01 15.59
C HIS A 68 -1.53 3.72 15.08
N CYS A 69 -2.36 3.85 14.04
CA CYS A 69 -3.07 2.75 13.41
C CYS A 69 -2.31 2.13 12.23
N ALA A 70 -1.16 2.64 11.83
CA ALA A 70 -0.43 2.14 10.67
C ALA A 70 0.03 0.68 10.87
N ALA A 71 0.04 -0.09 9.79
CA ALA A 71 0.62 -1.42 9.79
C ALA A 71 2.14 -1.34 9.97
N ALA A 72 2.72 -2.36 10.61
CA ALA A 72 4.16 -2.49 10.66
C ALA A 72 4.73 -2.68 9.24
N PRO A 73 5.92 -2.15 8.92
CA PRO A 73 6.55 -2.38 7.62
C PRO A 73 6.67 -3.87 7.30
N GLY A 74 6.22 -4.25 6.10
CA GLY A 74 6.18 -5.64 5.62
C GLY A 74 4.92 -6.41 6.01
N ALA A 75 4.11 -5.91 6.94
CA ALA A 75 2.79 -6.49 7.23
C ALA A 75 1.75 -5.94 6.25
N VAL A 76 0.87 -6.81 5.77
CA VAL A 76 -0.29 -6.38 4.96
C VAL A 76 -1.18 -5.49 5.85
N PRO A 77 -1.47 -4.25 5.42
CA PRO A 77 -2.37 -3.38 6.17
C PRO A 77 -3.81 -3.88 6.08
N LEU A 78 -4.58 -3.65 7.14
CA LEU A 78 -6.03 -3.69 7.09
C LEU A 78 -6.55 -2.53 6.23
N TRP A 79 -7.75 -2.66 5.68
CA TRP A 79 -8.40 -1.52 5.02
C TRP A 79 -8.47 -0.31 5.96
N GLY A 80 -8.08 0.87 5.45
CA GLY A 80 -8.01 2.12 6.23
C GLY A 80 -6.68 2.38 6.95
N GLN A 81 -5.74 1.43 6.97
CA GLN A 81 -4.39 1.67 7.48
C GLN A 81 -3.48 2.21 6.39
N SER A 82 -2.50 3.02 6.81
CA SER A 82 -1.27 3.17 6.03
C SER A 82 -0.40 1.94 6.22
N GLY A 83 0.28 1.49 5.18
CA GLY A 83 1.19 0.37 5.27
C GLY A 83 2.04 0.19 4.02
N GLU A 84 3.05 -0.66 4.16
CA GLU A 84 3.87 -1.12 3.04
C GLU A 84 4.12 -2.62 3.15
N PHE A 85 3.91 -3.36 2.06
CA PHE A 85 3.96 -4.82 2.06
C PHE A 85 4.39 -5.35 0.69
N LEU A 86 4.84 -6.60 0.65
CA LEU A 86 5.34 -7.24 -0.56
C LEU A 86 4.22 -7.99 -1.26
N VAL A 87 4.08 -7.81 -2.57
CA VAL A 87 3.27 -8.66 -3.45
C VAL A 87 4.13 -9.30 -4.52
N GLU A 88 3.75 -10.51 -4.93
CA GLU A 88 4.33 -11.20 -6.08
C GLU A 88 3.21 -11.60 -7.04
N VAL A 89 3.28 -11.12 -8.28
CA VAL A 89 2.32 -11.45 -9.33
C VAL A 89 3.09 -11.76 -10.61
N GLU A 90 2.92 -12.98 -11.12
CA GLU A 90 3.51 -13.43 -12.39
C GLU A 90 5.04 -13.23 -12.47
N GLY A 91 5.74 -13.42 -11.35
CA GLY A 91 7.19 -13.25 -11.24
C GLY A 91 7.65 -11.79 -11.12
N ILE A 92 6.73 -10.84 -10.97
CA ILE A 92 7.04 -9.46 -10.57
C ILE A 92 6.89 -9.38 -9.06
N ARG A 93 7.97 -9.04 -8.35
CA ARG A 93 7.91 -8.67 -6.93
C ARG A 93 7.87 -7.15 -6.80
N ALA A 94 6.90 -6.66 -6.04
CA ALA A 94 6.71 -5.23 -5.82
C ALA A 94 6.40 -4.95 -4.36
N VAL A 95 7.01 -3.90 -3.79
CA VAL A 95 6.49 -3.31 -2.56
C VAL A 95 5.31 -2.43 -2.94
N VAL A 96 4.18 -2.67 -2.29
CA VAL A 96 2.99 -1.83 -2.37
C VAL A 96 3.01 -0.89 -1.17
N ARG A 97 2.92 0.41 -1.41
CA ARG A 97 2.56 1.39 -0.36
C ARG A 97 1.11 1.80 -0.52
N MET A 98 0.45 1.95 0.62
CA MET A 98 -0.91 2.47 0.72
C MET A 98 -0.94 3.55 1.79
N GLU A 99 -1.52 4.70 1.47
CA GLU A 99 -1.84 5.71 2.49
C GLU A 99 -3.24 5.45 3.06
N GLY A 100 -3.33 5.33 4.38
CA GLY A 100 -4.59 5.28 5.14
C GLY A 100 -5.22 6.67 5.31
N ARG A 101 -5.20 7.51 4.26
CA ARG A 101 -5.91 8.78 4.32
C ARG A 101 -7.40 8.50 4.44
N GLY A 102 -8.03 9.20 5.39
CA GLY A 102 -9.44 9.10 5.75
C GLY A 102 -10.32 8.68 4.57
N PHE A 103 -11.02 7.56 4.80
CA PHE A 103 -11.84 6.79 3.87
C PHE A 103 -12.28 7.54 2.61
N SER A 104 -11.43 7.46 1.60
CA SER A 104 -11.74 7.87 0.23
C SER A 104 -12.27 6.67 -0.53
N TRP A 105 -13.30 6.88 -1.36
CA TRP A 105 -13.81 5.88 -2.30
C TRP A 105 -12.76 5.43 -3.35
N MET A 106 -11.63 6.11 -3.41
CA MET A 106 -10.44 5.75 -4.18
C MET A 106 -9.25 5.58 -3.25
N HIS A 107 -8.67 4.39 -3.25
CA HIS A 107 -7.41 4.07 -2.61
C HIS A 107 -6.25 4.30 -3.57
N HIS A 108 -5.14 4.78 -3.03
CA HIS A 108 -3.91 5.00 -3.76
C HIS A 108 -2.95 3.84 -3.48
N PHE A 109 -2.72 3.02 -4.50
CA PHE A 109 -1.70 1.98 -4.51
C PHE A 109 -0.45 2.51 -5.20
N GLU A 110 0.66 2.44 -4.51
CA GLU A 110 1.99 2.74 -5.04
C GLU A 110 2.79 1.45 -5.19
N PHE A 111 3.01 1.01 -6.42
CA PHE A 111 3.83 -0.17 -6.71
C PHE A 111 5.28 0.25 -6.93
N HIS A 112 6.19 -0.35 -6.18
CA HIS A 112 7.63 -0.13 -6.29
C HIS A 112 8.33 -1.43 -6.65
N ALA A 113 9.12 -1.40 -7.72
CA ALA A 113 10.00 -2.50 -8.06
C ALA A 113 11.07 -2.69 -6.99
N ILE A 114 11.37 -3.95 -6.67
CA ILE A 114 12.50 -4.33 -5.80
C ILE A 114 13.60 -5.08 -6.56
N ASP A 115 13.28 -5.64 -7.73
CA ASP A 115 14.19 -6.41 -8.57
C ASP A 115 14.67 -5.56 -9.75
N ALA A 116 15.82 -4.91 -9.56
CA ALA A 116 16.38 -3.93 -10.50
C ALA A 116 16.57 -4.48 -11.92
N ASP A 117 17.01 -5.73 -12.06
CA ASP A 117 17.39 -6.32 -13.35
C ASP A 117 16.25 -7.10 -14.02
N THR A 118 15.02 -6.93 -13.54
CA THR A 118 13.83 -7.60 -14.10
C THR A 118 12.84 -6.58 -14.67
N PRO A 119 12.12 -6.91 -15.75
CA PRO A 119 11.06 -6.05 -16.26
C PRO A 119 9.96 -5.80 -15.22
N PHE A 120 9.40 -4.60 -15.26
CA PHE A 120 8.36 -4.13 -14.35
C PHE A 120 7.18 -3.52 -15.13
N ILE A 121 6.12 -3.12 -14.44
CA ILE A 121 4.94 -2.45 -15.03
C ILE A 121 5.15 -0.95 -15.32
N SER A 122 6.38 -0.45 -15.18
CA SER A 122 6.77 0.95 -15.38
C SER A 122 8.29 1.06 -15.56
N GLU A 123 8.73 1.88 -16.52
CA GLU A 123 10.16 2.13 -16.81
C GLU A 123 10.87 2.81 -15.63
N THR A 124 10.14 3.52 -14.78
CA THR A 124 10.73 4.18 -13.61
C THR A 124 10.93 3.24 -12.41
N GLY A 125 10.44 2.00 -12.49
CA GLY A 125 10.34 1.10 -11.33
C GLY A 125 9.28 1.56 -10.30
N TYR A 126 8.45 2.54 -10.64
CA TYR A 126 7.38 3.05 -9.80
C TYR A 126 6.08 3.21 -10.58
N ARG A 127 4.95 2.85 -9.97
CA ARG A 127 3.62 3.09 -10.52
C ARG A 127 2.63 3.53 -9.45
N SER A 128 2.07 4.74 -9.62
CA SER A 128 0.87 5.18 -8.91
C SER A 128 -0.38 4.61 -9.60
N HIS A 129 -1.33 4.13 -8.80
CA HIS A 129 -2.62 3.64 -9.26
C HIS A 129 -3.71 3.99 -8.25
N PHE A 130 -4.75 4.69 -8.71
CA PHE A 130 -5.95 4.94 -7.92
C PHE A 130 -7.04 3.96 -8.32
N ALA A 131 -7.57 3.24 -7.34
CA ALA A 131 -8.62 2.27 -7.57
C ALA A 131 -9.65 2.30 -6.44
N ARG A 132 -10.88 1.91 -6.78
CA ARG A 132 -11.89 1.61 -5.76
C ARG A 132 -11.52 0.30 -5.08
N PRO A 133 -11.85 0.12 -3.79
CA PRO A 133 -11.75 -1.20 -3.20
C PRO A 133 -12.56 -2.19 -4.04
N VAL A 134 -11.93 -3.31 -4.38
CA VAL A 134 -12.66 -4.48 -4.85
C VAL A 134 -13.33 -5.01 -3.58
N GLY A 135 -14.65 -4.91 -3.49
CA GLY A 135 -15.37 -5.43 -2.32
C GLY A 135 -15.09 -6.92 -2.13
N GLU A 136 -15.23 -7.40 -0.90
CA GLU A 136 -15.07 -8.83 -0.57
C GLU A 136 -13.64 -9.37 -0.79
N CYS A 137 -12.61 -8.53 -0.59
CA CYS A 137 -11.23 -8.98 -0.59
C CYS A 137 -10.36 -8.19 0.41
N THR A 138 -9.20 -8.75 0.74
CA THR A 138 -8.17 -8.08 1.55
C THR A 138 -7.37 -7.08 0.72
N VAL A 139 -6.59 -6.22 1.38
CA VAL A 139 -5.77 -5.20 0.69
C VAL A 139 -4.74 -5.82 -0.26
N ASP A 140 -4.11 -6.93 0.13
CA ASP A 140 -3.13 -7.63 -0.71
C ASP A 140 -3.77 -8.33 -1.91
N GLU A 141 -4.96 -8.91 -1.74
CA GLU A 141 -5.74 -9.45 -2.85
C GLU A 141 -6.12 -8.35 -3.86
N ALA A 142 -6.61 -7.21 -3.38
CA ALA A 142 -6.90 -6.05 -4.23
C ALA A 142 -5.64 -5.56 -4.96
N ALA A 143 -4.52 -5.40 -4.25
CA ALA A 143 -3.26 -4.96 -4.85
C ALA A 143 -2.78 -5.94 -5.94
N ALA A 144 -2.88 -7.25 -5.70
CA ALA A 144 -2.53 -8.28 -6.67
C ALA A 144 -3.45 -8.26 -7.91
N LEU A 145 -4.76 -8.03 -7.72
CA LEU A 145 -5.71 -7.86 -8.82
C LEU A 145 -5.38 -6.63 -9.67
N HIS A 146 -5.08 -5.49 -9.05
CA HIS A 146 -4.69 -4.28 -9.76
C HIS A 146 -3.36 -4.43 -10.49
N LEU A 147 -2.36 -5.04 -9.85
CA LEU A 147 -1.08 -5.34 -10.49
C LEU A 147 -1.26 -6.23 -11.72
N ARG A 148 -2.07 -7.29 -11.61
CA ARG A 148 -2.39 -8.18 -12.74
C ARG A 148 -3.13 -7.45 -13.86
N ALA A 149 -4.09 -6.60 -13.53
CA ALA A 149 -4.83 -5.81 -14.51
C ALA A 149 -3.91 -4.85 -15.28
N ILE A 150 -3.03 -4.13 -14.56
CA ILE A 150 -2.03 -3.24 -15.18
C ILE A 150 -1.09 -4.04 -16.08
N LEU A 151 -0.63 -5.20 -15.63
CA LEU A 151 0.25 -6.08 -16.39
C LEU A 151 -0.43 -6.58 -17.68
N ALA A 152 -1.70 -6.99 -17.61
CA ALA A 152 -2.47 -7.42 -18.77
C ALA A 152 -2.69 -6.28 -19.78
N GLU A 153 -2.88 -5.05 -19.30
CA GLU A 153 -3.10 -3.87 -20.15
C GLU A 153 -1.80 -3.36 -20.79
N LYS A 154 -0.71 -3.30 -20.02
CA LYS A 154 0.51 -2.56 -20.39
C LYS A 154 1.74 -3.42 -20.63
N GLY A 155 1.68 -4.70 -20.24
CA GLY A 155 2.83 -5.60 -20.31
C GLY A 155 3.94 -5.22 -19.34
N ARG A 156 5.14 -5.69 -19.63
CA ARG A 156 6.36 -5.42 -18.87
C ARG A 156 7.32 -4.58 -19.70
N VAL A 157 8.05 -3.72 -19.02
CA VAL A 157 9.09 -2.86 -19.60
C VAL A 157 10.33 -2.91 -18.73
N MET A 158 11.50 -2.78 -19.35
CA MET A 158 12.74 -2.70 -18.59
C MET A 158 12.81 -1.36 -17.84
N ILE A 159 13.25 -1.42 -16.58
CA ILE A 159 13.47 -0.23 -15.76
C ILE A 159 14.66 0.56 -16.33
N GLU A 160 14.58 1.89 -16.35
CA GLU A 160 15.65 2.79 -16.78
C GLU A 160 16.96 2.53 -16.01
N ALA A 161 18.10 2.60 -16.71
CA ALA A 161 19.40 2.23 -16.15
C ALA A 161 19.77 2.98 -14.85
N GLU A 162 19.44 4.28 -14.78
CA GLU A 162 19.67 5.10 -13.58
C GLU A 162 18.80 4.61 -12.40
N ARG A 163 17.52 4.32 -12.65
CA ARG A 163 16.59 3.80 -11.64
C ARG A 163 16.95 2.41 -11.16
N ARG A 164 17.51 1.56 -12.03
CA ARG A 164 18.02 0.24 -11.63
C ARG A 164 19.11 0.34 -10.58
N ALA A 165 20.03 1.30 -10.70
CA ALA A 165 21.09 1.50 -9.71
C ALA A 165 20.52 1.90 -8.33
N GLU A 166 19.51 2.79 -8.31
CA GLU A 166 18.82 3.18 -7.07
C GLU A 166 18.11 2.00 -6.40
N ILE A 167 17.41 1.16 -7.18
CA ILE A 167 16.72 -0.03 -6.65
C ILE A 167 17.74 -1.08 -6.17
N ALA A 168 18.83 -1.27 -6.91
CA ALA A 168 19.90 -2.21 -6.57
C ALA A 168 20.65 -1.83 -5.28
N ALA A 169 20.64 -0.55 -4.88
CA ALA A 169 21.18 -0.11 -3.60
C ALA A 169 20.38 -0.64 -2.39
N ARG A 170 19.11 -1.05 -2.60
CA ARG A 170 18.27 -1.73 -1.60
C ARG A 170 17.95 -0.93 -0.33
N GLU A 171 18.20 0.38 -0.35
CA GLU A 171 18.07 1.25 0.83
C GLU A 171 16.62 1.62 1.16
N ARG A 172 15.73 1.68 0.15
CA ARG A 172 14.37 2.19 0.31
C ARG A 172 13.45 1.28 1.14
N PHE A 173 13.64 -0.04 1.06
CA PHE A 173 12.80 -1.04 1.70
C PHE A 173 13.66 -2.17 2.33
N PRO A 174 14.42 -1.86 3.39
CA PRO A 174 15.40 -2.81 3.94
C PRO A 174 14.74 -4.08 4.51
N TRP A 175 13.50 -3.98 5.00
CA TRP A 175 12.76 -5.12 5.56
C TRP A 175 12.50 -6.22 4.53
N VAL A 176 12.32 -5.88 3.25
CA VAL A 176 12.04 -6.84 2.16
C VAL A 176 13.09 -7.95 2.11
N TRP A 177 14.36 -7.59 2.30
CA TRP A 177 15.48 -8.53 2.19
C TRP A 177 15.59 -9.48 3.39
N THR A 178 14.90 -9.17 4.48
CA THR A 178 14.78 -10.07 5.63
C THR A 178 13.69 -11.11 5.39
N VAL A 179 12.59 -10.74 4.75
CA VAL A 179 11.42 -11.63 4.54
C VAL A 179 11.41 -12.36 3.20
N SER A 180 12.03 -11.80 2.15
CA SER A 180 12.07 -12.39 0.81
C SER A 180 13.43 -12.15 0.15
N PRO A 181 14.46 -12.94 0.52
CA PRO A 181 15.75 -12.89 -0.17
C PRO A 181 15.56 -13.23 -1.66
N VAL A 182 16.32 -12.58 -2.55
CA VAL A 182 16.28 -12.85 -3.99
C VAL A 182 16.46 -14.36 -4.22
N PRO A 183 15.57 -15.04 -4.96
CA PRO A 183 15.80 -16.42 -5.37
C PRO A 183 17.16 -16.51 -6.07
N ALA A 184 17.98 -17.52 -5.72
CA ALA A 184 19.36 -17.67 -6.23
C ALA A 184 19.48 -17.83 -7.77
N VAL A 185 18.36 -17.84 -8.49
CA VAL A 185 18.30 -17.93 -9.95
C VAL A 185 17.36 -16.84 -10.46
N VAL A 186 17.87 -15.62 -10.59
CA VAL A 186 17.27 -14.65 -11.51
C VAL A 186 17.68 -15.11 -12.90
N SER A 187 16.81 -15.87 -13.57
CA SER A 187 16.92 -16.04 -15.01
C SER A 187 16.87 -14.64 -15.59
N ALA A 188 18.00 -14.15 -16.11
CA ALA A 188 18.05 -12.91 -16.87
C ALA A 188 16.85 -12.93 -17.82
N TYR A 189 16.02 -11.89 -17.76
CA TYR A 189 14.90 -11.79 -18.68
C TYR A 189 15.47 -11.78 -20.10
N VAL A 190 15.20 -12.86 -20.85
CA VAL A 190 15.53 -12.94 -22.27
C VAL A 190 14.33 -12.36 -23.01
N GLU A 191 14.52 -11.18 -23.58
CA GLU A 191 13.55 -10.51 -24.43
C GLU A 191 13.13 -11.46 -25.58
N GLN A 192 11.84 -11.77 -25.70
CA GLN A 192 11.30 -12.64 -26.77
C GLN A 192 11.25 -11.94 -28.16
N GLY A 193 12.21 -11.06 -28.43
CA GLY A 193 12.32 -10.31 -29.69
C GLY A 193 13.78 -10.12 -30.03
N GLY A 194 14.38 -11.12 -30.67
CA GLY A 194 15.80 -11.11 -31.00
C GLY A 194 16.19 -9.96 -31.91
N GLN A 195 17.26 -9.25 -31.53
CA GLN A 195 18.32 -8.89 -32.46
C GLN A 195 19.61 -8.63 -31.68
N PHE A 196 20.49 -9.63 -31.63
CA PHE A 196 21.89 -9.42 -31.29
C PHE A 196 22.56 -8.74 -32.48
N ALA A 197 22.77 -7.43 -32.40
CA ALA A 197 23.75 -6.74 -33.23
C ALA A 197 25.07 -6.64 -32.43
N PHE A 198 25.93 -7.64 -32.58
CA PHE A 198 27.35 -7.46 -32.28
C PHE A 198 28.03 -6.99 -33.57
N ALA A 199 28.58 -5.78 -33.54
CA ALA A 199 29.61 -5.35 -34.47
C ALA A 199 30.81 -4.88 -33.64
N PHE A 200 31.90 -5.65 -33.70
CA PHE A 200 33.26 -5.16 -33.51
C PHE A 200 33.95 -5.21 -34.87
#